data_AF-A0A2E7SX24-F1
#
_entry.id   AF-A0A2E7SX24-F1
#
_cell.length_a   1.000
_cell.length_b   1.000
_cell.length_c   1.000
_cell.angle_alpha   90.00
_cell.angle_beta   90.00
_cell.angle_gamma   90.00
#
_symmetry.space_group_name_H-M   'P 1'
#
loop_
_entity.id
_entity.type
_entity.pdbx_description
1 polymer ?
#
loop_
_entity_poly.entity_id
_entity_poly.type
_entity_poly.pdbx_seq_one_letter_code
_entity_poly.pdbx_strand_id
1 'polypeptide(L)' 'MRYSAIEDGYMVHVEKNERIMDTLTGFCVGMGVPNAQLSGIGAIKGIELGAYDMANKEYIRQYFDDIGLPTWCIMARKE' A
#
# COMPACT_ATOMS: atom_id res chain seq x y z
N MET A 1 8.06 10.93 -4.05
CA MET A 1 8.66 9.58 -3.95
C MET A 1 10.18 9.57 -4.20
N ARG A 2 10.95 8.78 -3.43
CA ARG A 2 12.37 8.43 -3.67
C ARG A 2 12.53 6.92 -3.58
N TYR A 3 13.52 6.34 -4.25
CA TYR A 3 13.78 4.90 -4.15
C TYR A 3 15.27 4.57 -4.34
N SER A 4 15.66 3.41 -3.82
CA SER A 4 16.98 2.81 -4.01
C SER A 4 16.81 1.34 -4.41
N ALA A 5 17.58 0.89 -5.39
CA ALA A 5 17.67 -0.53 -5.70
C ALA A 5 18.45 -1.27 -4.60
N ILE A 6 17.96 -2.44 -4.23
CA ILE A 6 18.62 -3.41 -3.35
C ILE A 6 18.75 -4.74 -4.10
N GLU A 7 19.45 -5.72 -3.52
CA GLU A 7 19.76 -6.99 -4.18
C GLU A 7 18.52 -7.68 -4.79
N ASP A 8 17.43 -7.79 -4.02
CA ASP A 8 16.21 -8.49 -4.44
C ASP A 8 14.98 -7.57 -4.59
N GLY A 9 15.19 -6.26 -4.82
CA GLY A 9 14.05 -5.36 -5.01
C GLY A 9 14.35 -3.88 -4.85
N TYR A 10 13.39 -3.16 -4.27
CA TYR A 10 13.44 -1.71 -4.13
C TYR A 10 13.07 -1.27 -2.73
N MET A 11 13.89 -0.39 -2.16
CA MET A 11 13.51 0.37 -0.98
C MET A 11 12.85 1.67 -1.46
N VAL A 12 11.57 1.85 -1.18
CA VAL A 12 10.78 3.01 -1.65
C VAL A 12 10.38 3.89 -0.46
N HIS A 13 10.65 5.19 -0.57
CA HIS A 13 10.20 6.21 0.35
C HIS A 13 9.07 7.04 -0.31
N VAL A 14 7.85 6.86 0.20
CA VAL A 14 6.68 7.64 -0.19
C VAL A 14 6.69 8.96 0.59
N GLU A 15 6.52 10.07 -0.10
CA GLU A 15 6.58 11.40 0.52
C GLU A 15 5.27 11.75 1.24
N LYS A 16 5.33 12.69 2.18
CA LYS A 16 4.16 13.15 2.93
C LYS A 16 3.09 13.69 1.98
N ASN A 17 1.83 13.38 2.29
CA ASN A 17 0.64 13.76 1.51
C ASN A 17 0.51 13.09 0.14
N GLU A 18 1.34 12.11 -0.20
CA GLU A 18 1.11 11.26 -1.37
C GLU A 18 0.11 10.14 -1.05
N ARG A 19 -0.71 9.75 -2.04
CA ARG A 19 -1.51 8.53 -1.94
C ARG A 19 -0.60 7.33 -2.15
N ILE A 20 -0.46 6.51 -1.11
CA ILE A 20 0.50 5.39 -1.08
C ILE A 20 0.24 4.41 -2.23
N MET A 21 -1.00 3.94 -2.41
CA MET A 21 -1.32 2.95 -3.44
C MET A 21 -1.10 3.47 -4.87
N ASP A 22 -1.49 4.72 -5.15
CA ASP A 22 -1.29 5.35 -6.47
C ASP A 22 0.20 5.48 -6.79
N THR A 23 0.98 5.92 -5.80
CA THR A 23 2.43 6.13 -5.92
C THR A 23 3.17 4.83 -6.18
N LEU A 24 2.87 3.79 -5.39
CA LEU A 24 3.50 2.47 -5.54
C LEU A 24 3.06 1.74 -6.80
N THR A 25 1.80 1.89 -7.21
CA THR A 25 1.30 1.31 -8.47
C THR A 25 1.99 1.95 -9.66
N GLY A 26 2.11 3.28 -9.67
CA GLY A 26 2.84 4.02 -10.70
C GLY A 26 4.32 3.62 -10.75
N PHE A 27 4.94 3.41 -9.58
CA PHE A 27 6.30 2.90 -9.49
C PHE A 27 6.47 1.53 -10.13
N CYS A 28 5.61 0.56 -9.79
CA CYS A 28 5.68 -0.80 -10.34
C CYS A 28 5.52 -0.81 -11.87
N VAL A 29 4.57 -0.03 -12.41
CA VAL A 29 4.37 0.11 -13.86
C VAL A 29 5.60 0.73 -14.53
N GLY A 30 6.14 1.82 -13.95
CA GLY A 30 7.31 2.52 -14.50
C GLY A 30 8.60 1.68 -14.50
N MET A 31 8.77 0.82 -13.49
CA MET A 31 9.92 -0.08 -13.38
C MET A 31 9.71 -1.44 -14.08
N GLY A 32 8.54 -1.67 -14.67
CA GLY A 32 8.22 -2.94 -15.33
C GLY A 32 8.17 -4.13 -14.38
N VAL A 33 7.75 -3.92 -13.12
CA VAL A 33 7.65 -4.96 -12.08
C VAL A 33 6.29 -5.66 -12.22
N PRO A 34 6.24 -6.92 -12.70
CA PRO A 34 4.97 -7.62 -12.94
C PRO A 34 4.35 -8.19 -11.66
N ASN A 35 5.18 -8.48 -10.66
CA ASN A 35 4.78 -8.97 -9.35
C ASN A 35 5.84 -8.55 -8.32
N ALA A 36 5.39 -8.26 -7.10
CA ALA A 36 6.25 -7.94 -5.97
C ALA A 36 5.54 -8.22 -4.66
N GLN A 37 6.31 -8.38 -3.59
CA GLN A 37 5.83 -8.32 -2.21
C GLN A 37 6.15 -6.94 -1.65
N LEU A 38 5.19 -6.32 -0.97
CA LEU A 38 5.39 -5.06 -0.28
C LEU A 38 5.27 -5.27 1.23
N SER A 39 6.27 -4.82 1.95
CA SER A 39 6.24 -4.65 3.40
C SER A 39 6.73 -3.25 3.72
N GLY A 40 6.07 -2.59 4.66
CA GLY A 40 6.43 -1.22 5.02
C GLY A 40 5.84 -0.79 6.35
N ILE A 41 6.52 0.17 6.96
CA ILE A 41 6.07 0.88 8.15
C ILE A 41 5.94 2.36 7.82
N GLY A 42 4.93 3.01 8.41
CA GLY A 42 4.73 4.44 8.20
C GLY A 42 3.55 4.97 8.99
N ALA A 43 3.47 6.30 9.06
CA ALA A 43 2.31 7.01 9.59
C ALA A 43 1.42 7.44 8.42
N ILE A 44 0.11 7.24 8.57
CA ILE A 44 -0.88 7.60 7.56
C ILE A 44 -1.88 8.58 8.17
N LYS A 45 -2.35 9.53 7.34
CA LYS A 45 -3.38 10.49 7.75
C LYS A 45 -4.76 9.85 7.81
N GLY A 46 -5.02 8.90 6.91
CA GLY A 46 -6.26 8.14 6.87
C GLY A 46 -6.11 6.92 5.98
N ILE A 47 -7.02 5.96 6.13
CA ILE A 47 -7.06 4.72 5.35
C ILE A 47 -8.50 4.36 5.01
N GLU A 48 -8.71 3.82 3.81
CA GLU A 48 -9.93 3.10 3.46
C GLU A 48 -9.67 1.61 3.60
N LEU A 49 -10.47 0.94 4.41
CA LEU A 49 -10.49 -0.52 4.49
C LEU A 49 -11.77 -1.04 3.85
N GLY A 50 -11.64 -2.10 3.06
CA GLY A 50 -12.76 -2.77 2.40
C GLY A 50 -12.81 -4.24 2.78
N ALA A 51 -13.97 -4.72 3.23
CA ALA A 51 -14.28 -6.14 3.35
C ALA A 51 -15.22 -6.54 2.21
N TYR A 52 -14.89 -7.63 1.50
CA TYR A 52 -15.74 -8.12 0.42
C TYR A 52 -16.82 -9.04 0.99
N ASP A 53 -18.09 -8.69 0.77
CA ASP A 53 -19.25 -9.50 1.11
C ASP A 53 -19.53 -10.48 -0.04
N MET A 54 -19.34 -11.78 0.23
CA MET A 54 -19.54 -12.85 -0.75
C MET A 54 -21.01 -13.06 -1.13
N ALA A 55 -21.95 -12.79 -0.22
CA ALA A 55 -23.37 -13.01 -0.45
C ALA A 55 -23.94 -11.92 -1.38
N ASN A 56 -23.58 -10.67 -1.10
CA ASN A 56 -24.03 -9.52 -1.88
C ASN A 56 -23.12 -9.19 -3.07
N LYS A 57 -21.91 -9.77 -3.13
CA LYS A 57 -20.87 -9.50 -4.14
C LYS A 57 -20.46 -8.03 -4.20
N GLU A 58 -20.38 -7.40 -3.02
CA GLU A 58 -20.10 -5.97 -2.86
C GLU A 58 -19.00 -5.74 -1.83
N TYR A 59 -18.30 -4.61 -1.93
CA TYR A 59 -17.33 -4.19 -0.92
C TYR A 59 -18.01 -3.30 0.12
N ILE A 60 -17.98 -3.73 1.37
CA ILE A 60 -18.29 -2.89 2.53
C ILE A 60 -17.04 -2.08 2.82
N ARG A 61 -17.11 -0.76 2.59
CA ARG A 61 -15.98 0.16 2.76
C ARG A 61 -16.15 1.00 4.01
N GLN A 62 -15.06 1.16 4.74
CA GLN A 62 -15.01 2.05 5.89
C GLN A 62 -13.76 2.92 5.80
N TYR A 63 -13.96 4.21 6.02
CA TYR A 63 -12.90 5.20 6.00
C TYR A 63 -12.57 5.62 7.43
N PHE A 64 -11.27 5.66 7.74
CA PHE A 64 -10.76 6.08 9.04
C PHE A 64 -9.85 7.27 8.82
N ASP A 65 -10.23 8.41 9.40
CA ASP A 65 -9.41 9.62 9.46
C ASP A 65 -8.64 9.71 10.77
N ASP A 66 -7.53 10.46 10.75
CA ASP A 66 -6.79 10.91 11.93
C ASP A 66 -6.26 9.77 12.82
N ILE A 67 -5.74 8.72 12.16
CA ILE A 67 -5.29 7.49 12.83
C ILE A 67 -4.07 7.74 13.73
N GLY A 68 -3.28 8.79 13.47
CA GLY A 68 -2.22 9.31 14.35
C GLY A 68 -1.08 8.34 14.71
N LEU A 69 -1.17 7.06 14.32
CA LEU A 69 -0.32 5.97 14.75
C LEU A 69 0.41 5.33 13.56
N PRO A 70 1.65 4.84 13.78
CA PRO A 70 2.37 4.06 12.79
C PRO A 70 1.61 2.76 12.52
N THR A 71 1.13 2.58 11.29
CA THR A 71 0.40 1.39 10.88
C THR A 71 1.37 0.45 10.18
N TRP A 72 1.45 -0.81 10.64
CA TRP A 72 2.16 -1.87 9.93
C TRP A 72 1.28 -2.39 8.79
N CYS A 73 1.74 -2.25 7.55
CA CYS A 73 1.02 -2.76 6.40
C CYS A 73 1.75 -4.00 5.87
N ILE A 74 1.23 -5.19 6.19
CA ILE A 74 1.74 -6.46 5.65
C ILE A 74 0.80 -6.88 4.51
N MET A 75 1.23 -6.73 3.26
CA MET A 75 0.57 -7.39 2.12
C MET A 75 1.17 -8.78 1.96
N ALA A 76 0.70 -9.74 2.76
CA ALA A 76 1.06 -11.15 2.60
C ALA A 76 0.12 -11.80 1.59
N ARG A 77 0.67 -12.27 0.46
CA ARG A 77 -0.03 -13.24 -0.39
C ARG A 77 0.04 -14.59 0.31
N LYS A 78 -1.11 -15.23 0.54
CA LYS A 78 -1.17 -16.66 0.84
C LYS A 78 -1.04 -17.39 -0.50
N GLU A 79 -0.05 -18.27 -0.61
CA GLU A 79 0.01 -19.26 -1.70
C GLU A 79 -1.26 -20.13 -1.72
#